data_AF-H2N1P0-F1
#
_entry.id   AF-H2N1P0-F1
#
_cell.length_a   1.000
_cell.length_b   1.000
_cell.length_c   1.000
_cell.angle_alpha   90.00
_cell.angle_beta   90.00
_cell.angle_gamma   90.00
#
_symmetry.space_group_name_H-M   'P 1'
#
loop_
_entity.id
_entity.type
_entity.pdbx_description
1 polymer ?
#
loop_
_entity_poly.entity_id
_entity_poly.type
_entity_poly.pdbx_seq_one_letter_code
_entity_poly.pdbx_strand_id
1 'polypeptide(L)'
;MMDGQDRSVLSENPIVFTVTVTSDIGEHGKTVEATLKFTYTEKYPDEPPLFEIYSQENLEDRDVEELLLLLEKEAEANLGMVMIFSLVTAVQERLNEIVDLMKNRREEEKRQKEKEAEEAEKVAFHGTIVTIENFLAWKARFDLDMAELRRKRQKEEEQSGKPKVTGKQLFERDHNLDTSDIQFLEDAGNSVEVDESLFQEIEDLDLEEDDPDFAPLEIGSDDD
;
A
#
# COMPACT_ATOMS: atom_id res chain seq x y z
N MET A 1 -11.29 23.22 26.56
CA MET A 1 -10.63 24.52 26.81
C MET A 1 -11.00 25.33 25.60
N MET A 2 -11.85 26.35 25.72
CA MET A 2 -12.27 27.12 24.55
C MET A 2 -11.10 28.00 24.13
N ASP A 3 -10.46 27.66 23.00
CA ASP A 3 -9.38 28.46 22.44
C ASP A 3 -9.90 29.85 22.10
N GLY A 4 -9.11 30.85 22.48
CA GLY A 4 -9.53 32.24 22.54
C GLY A 4 -9.79 32.83 21.17
N GLN A 5 -11.03 33.22 20.92
CA GLN A 5 -11.35 34.18 19.85
C GLN A 5 -10.69 35.52 20.17
N ASP A 6 -9.61 35.84 19.47
CA ASP A 6 -8.97 37.16 19.55
C ASP A 6 -9.82 38.18 18.76
N ARG A 7 -10.38 39.15 19.49
CA ARG A 7 -11.17 40.26 18.93
C ARG A 7 -10.35 41.54 18.93
N SER A 8 -10.07 42.10 17.76
CA SER A 8 -9.47 43.44 17.62
C SER A 8 -10.50 44.43 17.04
N VAL A 9 -10.65 45.58 17.69
CA VAL A 9 -11.53 46.67 17.25
C VAL A 9 -10.71 47.66 16.44
N LEU A 10 -11.11 47.92 15.19
CA LEU A 10 -10.33 48.68 14.20
C LEU A 10 -10.81 50.14 14.06
N SER A 11 -12.07 50.46 14.35
CA SER A 11 -12.61 51.84 14.27
C SER A 11 -13.90 51.98 15.08
N GLU A 12 -14.15 53.19 15.62
CA GLU A 12 -15.34 53.50 16.45
C GLU A 12 -16.52 54.05 15.63
N ASN A 13 -16.33 54.47 14.37
CA ASN A 13 -17.44 54.85 13.48
C ASN A 13 -17.05 54.79 11.99
N PRO A 14 -17.66 53.90 11.19
CA PRO A 14 -18.52 52.79 11.62
C PRO A 14 -17.72 51.82 12.51
N ILE A 15 -18.41 51.15 13.43
CA ILE A 15 -17.79 50.17 14.32
C ILE A 15 -17.36 48.97 13.47
N VAL A 16 -16.04 48.81 13.32
CA VAL A 16 -15.41 47.72 12.58
C VAL A 16 -14.58 46.88 13.55
N PHE A 17 -14.75 45.58 13.49
CA PHE A 17 -13.92 44.64 14.25
C PHE A 17 -13.65 43.39 13.43
N THR A 18 -12.56 42.71 13.77
CA THR A 18 -12.20 41.42 13.20
C THR A 18 -12.32 40.32 14.24
N VAL A 19 -12.73 39.15 13.79
CA VAL A 19 -12.78 37.92 14.57
C VAL A 19 -12.00 36.86 13.82
N THR A 20 -10.95 36.35 14.46
CA THR A 20 -10.23 35.18 13.95
C THR A 20 -10.89 33.92 14.49
N VAL A 21 -11.19 33.00 13.59
CA VAL A 21 -11.76 31.69 13.90
C VAL A 21 -10.80 30.63 13.38
N THR A 22 -10.35 29.77 14.28
CA THR A 22 -9.46 28.65 13.99
C THR A 22 -10.23 27.36 14.24
N SER A 23 -10.07 26.37 13.35
CA SER A 23 -10.62 25.03 13.56
C SER A 23 -9.95 24.35 14.74
N ASP A 24 -10.60 23.31 15.27
CA ASP A 24 -9.96 22.41 16.23
C ASP A 24 -8.69 21.78 15.63
N ILE A 25 -7.69 21.54 16.48
CA ILE A 25 -6.42 20.91 16.08
C ILE A 25 -6.72 19.49 15.61
N GLY A 26 -6.63 19.26 14.29
CA GLY A 26 -6.69 17.92 13.73
C GLY A 26 -5.50 17.07 14.18
N GLU A 27 -5.62 15.74 14.10
CA GLU A 27 -4.62 14.74 14.56
C GLU A 27 -3.19 14.92 14.00
N HIS A 28 -3.00 15.75 12.98
CA HIS A 28 -1.69 16.04 12.36
C HIS A 28 -1.17 17.46 12.64
N GLY A 29 -1.77 18.21 13.55
CA GLY A 29 -1.37 19.60 13.84
C GLY A 29 -1.68 20.57 12.70
N LYS A 30 -2.59 20.19 11.78
CA LYS A 30 -3.07 21.07 10.72
C LYS A 30 -4.40 21.67 11.15
N THR A 31 -4.47 22.98 11.18
CA THR A 31 -5.67 23.78 11.44
C THR A 31 -5.97 24.63 10.22
N VAL A 32 -7.25 24.91 10.02
CA VAL A 32 -7.68 25.97 9.09
C VAL A 32 -8.05 27.20 9.90
N GLU A 33 -7.78 28.36 9.33
CA GLU A 33 -8.07 29.63 10.00
C GLU A 33 -8.73 30.60 9.01
N ALA A 34 -9.75 31.32 9.49
CA ALA A 34 -10.37 32.41 8.77
C ALA A 34 -10.51 33.64 9.68
N THR A 35 -10.05 34.80 9.20
CA THR A 35 -10.28 36.09 9.84
C THR A 35 -11.44 36.80 9.16
N LEU A 36 -12.54 36.96 9.87
CA LEU A 36 -13.74 37.66 9.41
C LEU A 36 -13.69 39.10 9.90
N LYS A 37 -13.96 40.04 9.00
CA LYS A 37 -14.12 41.45 9.31
C LYS A 37 -15.60 41.80 9.26
N PHE A 38 -16.15 42.27 10.38
CA PHE A 38 -17.52 42.73 10.49
C PHE A 38 -17.56 44.25 10.60
N THR A 39 -18.47 44.87 9.85
CA THR A 39 -18.79 46.30 9.92
C THR A 39 -20.27 46.45 10.24
N TYR A 40 -20.58 47.10 11.36
CA TYR A 40 -21.96 47.37 11.71
C TYR A 40 -22.57 48.41 10.76
N THR A 41 -23.77 48.12 10.28
CA THR A 41 -24.61 49.05 9.52
C THR A 41 -25.48 49.87 10.49
N GLU A 42 -25.96 51.04 10.06
CA GLU A 42 -26.82 51.91 10.90
C GLU A 42 -28.13 51.22 11.33
N LYS A 43 -28.56 50.22 10.57
CA LYS A 43 -29.81 49.48 10.78
C LYS A 43 -29.60 48.08 11.38
N TYR A 44 -28.39 47.73 11.77
CA TYR A 44 -28.17 46.46 12.46
C TYR A 44 -28.90 46.47 13.83
N PRO A 45 -29.61 45.39 14.22
CA PRO A 45 -29.68 44.05 13.60
C PRO A 45 -30.83 43.82 12.60
N ASP A 46 -31.62 44.84 12.25
CA ASP A 46 -32.70 44.72 11.26
C ASP A 46 -32.17 44.53 9.82
N GLU A 47 -30.96 45.03 9.54
CA GLU A 47 -30.19 44.71 8.34
C GLU A 47 -28.91 43.95 8.72
N PRO A 48 -28.42 43.05 7.84
CA PRO A 48 -27.22 42.27 8.14
C PRO A 48 -25.99 43.18 8.21
N PRO A 49 -24.98 42.81 9.02
CA PRO A 49 -23.70 43.52 9.02
C PRO A 49 -22.98 43.27 7.69
N LEU A 50 -22.10 44.19 7.29
CA LEU A 50 -21.18 43.91 6.19
C LEU A 50 -20.08 42.99 6.71
N PHE A 51 -19.89 41.84 6.07
CA PHE A 51 -18.84 40.89 6.40
C PHE A 51 -17.93 40.63 5.21
N GLU A 52 -16.63 40.54 5.48
CA GLU A 52 -15.59 40.24 4.49
C GLU A 52 -14.59 39.27 5.11
N ILE A 53 -14.04 38.36 4.31
CA ILE A 53 -12.93 37.50 4.74
C ILE A 53 -11.63 38.29 4.53
N TYR A 54 -11.02 38.72 5.63
CA TYR A 54 -9.80 39.54 5.62
C TYR A 54 -8.54 38.69 5.40
N SER A 55 -8.53 37.48 5.95
CA SER A 55 -7.44 36.53 5.82
C SER A 55 -7.98 35.10 5.90
N GLN A 56 -7.32 34.18 5.20
CA GLN A 56 -7.62 32.75 5.20
C GLN A 56 -6.30 31.97 5.18
N GLU A 57 -6.21 30.91 5.98
CA GLU A 57 -5.07 30.01 6.03
C GLU A 57 -5.54 28.56 5.88
N ASN A 58 -4.89 27.80 4.99
CA ASN A 58 -5.21 26.40 4.68
C ASN A 58 -6.65 26.16 4.17
N LEU A 59 -7.27 27.18 3.55
CA LEU A 59 -8.58 27.08 2.90
C LEU A 59 -8.44 27.28 1.38
N GLU A 60 -9.18 26.50 0.60
CA GLU A 60 -9.28 26.70 -0.85
C GLU A 60 -10.29 27.80 -1.19
N ASP A 61 -10.13 28.46 -2.34
CA ASP A 61 -11.05 29.54 -2.77
C ASP A 61 -12.51 29.06 -2.88
N ARG A 62 -12.72 27.79 -3.22
CA ARG A 62 -14.05 27.17 -3.24
C ARG A 62 -14.68 27.11 -1.86
N ASP A 63 -13.90 26.77 -0.83
CA ASP A 63 -14.38 26.67 0.55
C ASP A 63 -14.79 28.05 1.08
N VAL A 64 -14.05 29.08 0.66
CA VAL A 64 -14.29 30.49 0.99
C VAL A 64 -15.60 30.98 0.37
N GLU A 65 -15.87 30.65 -0.89
CA GLU A 65 -17.15 30.93 -1.54
C GLU A 65 -18.32 30.24 -0.82
N GLU A 66 -18.14 28.97 -0.43
CA GLU A 66 -19.16 28.23 0.32
C GLU A 66 -19.41 28.85 1.71
N LEU A 67 -18.34 29.31 2.38
CA LEU A 67 -18.43 30.00 3.66
C LEU A 67 -19.19 31.33 3.55
N LEU A 68 -18.94 32.11 2.51
CA LEU A 68 -19.67 33.37 2.25
C LEU A 68 -21.15 33.11 2.01
N LEU A 69 -21.49 32.08 1.21
CA LEU A 69 -22.89 31.69 0.97
C LEU A 69 -23.59 31.24 2.25
N LEU A 70 -22.88 30.51 3.12
CA LEU A 70 -23.42 30.13 4.42
C LEU A 70 -23.68 31.34 5.31
N LEU A 71 -22.73 32.28 5.37
CA LEU A 71 -22.86 33.51 6.16
C LEU A 71 -24.04 34.36 5.68
N GLU A 72 -24.25 34.48 4.37
CA GLU A 72 -25.40 35.19 3.80
C GLU A 72 -26.73 34.55 4.23
N LYS A 73 -26.83 33.23 4.11
CA LYS A 73 -28.00 32.47 4.53
C LYS A 73 -28.29 32.61 6.03
N GLU A 74 -27.25 32.51 6.86
CA GLU A 74 -27.39 32.61 8.31
C GLU A 74 -27.73 34.04 8.73
N ALA A 75 -27.19 35.05 8.03
CA ALA A 75 -27.53 36.45 8.28
C ALA A 75 -29.00 36.75 7.95
N GLU A 76 -29.52 36.25 6.83
CA GLU A 76 -30.93 36.38 6.47
C GLU A 76 -31.87 35.70 7.48
N ALA A 77 -31.47 34.52 7.99
CA ALA A 77 -32.26 33.78 8.97
C ALA A 77 -32.33 34.45 10.33
N ASN A 78 -31.32 35.24 10.70
CA ASN A 78 -31.19 35.89 12.01
C ASN A 78 -31.48 37.41 11.96
N LEU A 79 -32.16 37.92 10.93
CA LEU A 79 -32.57 39.32 10.86
C LEU A 79 -33.50 39.71 12.03
N GLY A 80 -33.31 40.93 12.53
CA GLY A 80 -34.06 41.45 13.67
C GLY A 80 -33.50 41.01 15.03
N MET A 81 -32.40 40.25 15.07
CA MET A 81 -31.68 39.88 16.28
C MET A 81 -30.16 39.92 16.10
N VAL A 82 -29.44 40.06 17.22
CA VAL A 82 -27.97 40.14 17.20
C VAL A 82 -27.41 38.79 16.71
N MET A 83 -26.75 38.80 15.55
CA MET A 83 -26.34 37.59 14.81
C MET A 83 -24.83 37.34 14.75
N ILE A 84 -23.97 38.27 15.20
CA ILE A 84 -22.49 38.11 15.08
C ILE A 84 -22.00 36.78 15.67
N PHE A 85 -22.48 36.42 16.86
CA PHE A 85 -22.07 35.17 17.49
C PHE A 85 -22.55 33.94 16.70
N SER A 86 -23.77 33.98 16.16
CA SER A 86 -24.31 32.93 15.31
C SER A 86 -23.47 32.76 14.04
N LEU A 87 -23.11 33.86 13.37
CA LEU A 87 -22.26 33.84 12.18
C LEU A 87 -20.88 33.26 12.47
N VAL A 88 -20.25 33.66 13.57
CA VAL A 88 -18.95 33.15 13.99
C VAL A 88 -19.03 31.66 14.33
N THR A 89 -20.09 31.22 15.01
CA THR A 89 -20.33 29.80 15.33
C THR A 89 -20.52 28.98 14.07
N ALA A 90 -21.33 29.46 13.13
CA ALA A 90 -21.56 28.80 11.85
C ALA A 90 -20.26 28.64 11.04
N VAL A 91 -19.39 29.66 11.06
CA VAL A 91 -18.06 29.57 10.43
C VAL A 91 -17.20 28.54 11.14
N GLN A 92 -17.16 28.55 12.47
CA GLN A 92 -16.37 27.59 13.24
C GLN A 92 -16.77 26.14 12.94
N GLU A 93 -18.08 25.86 12.88
CA GLU A 93 -18.60 24.53 12.51
C GLU A 93 -18.16 24.12 11.11
N ARG A 94 -18.23 25.03 10.12
CA ARG A 94 -17.76 24.72 8.76
C ARG A 94 -16.27 24.52 8.63
N LEU A 95 -15.47 25.32 9.33
CA LEU A 95 -14.02 25.14 9.35
C LEU A 95 -13.66 23.75 9.87
N ASN A 96 -14.36 23.27 10.90
CA ASN A 96 -14.19 21.91 11.41
C ASN A 96 -14.62 20.84 10.37
N GLU A 97 -15.75 21.02 9.69
CA GLU A 97 -16.18 20.10 8.61
C GLU A 97 -15.17 20.03 7.46
N ILE A 98 -14.59 21.18 7.06
CA ILE A 98 -13.59 21.24 5.99
C ILE A 98 -12.34 20.45 6.39
N VAL A 99 -11.90 20.55 7.65
CA VAL A 99 -10.77 19.75 8.18
C VAL A 99 -11.08 18.26 8.12
N ASP A 100 -12.29 17.86 8.50
CA ASP A 100 -12.72 16.46 8.44
C ASP A 100 -12.80 15.93 7.00
N LEU A 101 -13.32 16.73 6.06
CA LEU A 101 -13.36 16.38 4.64
C LEU A 101 -11.96 16.24 4.05
N MET A 102 -11.04 17.15 4.38
CA MET A 102 -9.65 17.07 3.98
C MET A 102 -8.95 15.81 4.51
N LYS A 103 -9.27 15.39 5.74
CA LYS A 103 -8.77 14.12 6.31
C LYS A 103 -9.29 12.93 5.51
N ASN A 104 -10.61 12.85 5.32
CA ASN A 104 -11.25 11.73 4.65
C ASN A 104 -10.73 11.56 3.21
N ARG A 105 -10.58 12.67 2.46
CA ARG A 105 -10.03 12.64 1.10
C ARG A 105 -8.59 12.11 1.07
N ARG A 106 -7.75 12.51 2.03
CA ARG A 106 -6.36 12.05 2.12
C ARG A 106 -6.28 10.56 2.46
N GLU A 107 -7.11 10.09 3.38
CA GLU A 107 -7.19 8.66 3.75
C GLU A 107 -7.69 7.83 2.58
N GLU A 108 -8.70 8.30 1.86
CA GLU A 108 -9.25 7.66 0.67
C GLU A 108 -8.20 7.56 -0.44
N GLU A 109 -7.48 8.64 -0.75
CA GLU A 109 -6.39 8.65 -1.74
C GLU A 109 -5.25 7.70 -1.37
N LYS A 110 -4.89 7.63 -0.08
CA LYS A 110 -3.88 6.68 0.40
C LYS A 110 -4.35 5.23 0.22
N ARG A 111 -5.61 4.95 0.57
CA ARG A 111 -6.23 3.63 0.43
C ARG A 111 -6.35 3.20 -1.04
N GLN A 112 -6.67 4.11 -1.95
CA GLN A 112 -6.72 3.82 -3.38
C GLN A 112 -5.33 3.46 -3.91
N LYS A 113 -4.31 4.23 -3.53
CA LYS A 113 -2.93 3.96 -3.94
C LYS A 113 -2.39 2.63 -3.41
N GLU A 114 -2.76 2.25 -2.18
CA GLU A 114 -2.43 0.94 -1.62
C GLU A 114 -3.13 -0.20 -2.38
N LYS A 115 -4.40 -0.03 -2.75
CA LYS A 115 -5.13 -1.03 -3.56
C LYS A 115 -4.54 -1.20 -4.96
N GLU A 116 -4.20 -0.10 -5.65
CA GLU A 116 -3.57 -0.18 -6.97
C GLU A 116 -2.20 -0.86 -6.92
N ALA A 117 -1.42 -0.62 -5.85
CA ALA A 117 -0.16 -1.31 -5.62
C ALA A 117 -0.37 -2.81 -5.36
N GLU A 118 -1.36 -3.17 -4.53
CA GLU A 118 -1.70 -4.57 -4.25
C GLU A 118 -2.23 -5.30 -5.50
N GLU A 119 -3.00 -4.63 -6.35
CA GLU A 119 -3.46 -5.19 -7.62
C GLU A 119 -2.31 -5.37 -8.61
N ALA A 120 -1.37 -4.43 -8.69
CA ALA A 120 -0.17 -4.57 -9.50
C ALA A 120 0.72 -5.73 -9.01
N GLU A 121 0.84 -5.93 -7.70
CA GLU A 121 1.53 -7.08 -7.12
C GLU A 121 0.80 -8.39 -7.38
N LYS A 122 -0.54 -8.44 -7.25
CA LYS A 122 -1.34 -9.64 -7.57
C LYS A 122 -1.22 -10.04 -9.04
N VAL A 123 -1.20 -9.07 -9.96
CA VAL A 123 -1.00 -9.32 -11.40
C VAL A 123 0.44 -9.79 -11.70
N ALA A 124 1.44 -9.29 -10.97
CA ALA A 124 2.81 -9.79 -11.08
C ALA A 124 3.00 -11.18 -10.45
N PHE A 125 2.21 -11.51 -9.42
CA PHE A 125 2.28 -12.79 -8.70
C PHE A 125 1.54 -13.93 -9.42
N HIS A 126 0.45 -13.62 -10.13
CA HIS A 126 -0.10 -14.56 -11.11
C HIS A 126 0.85 -14.62 -12.32
N GLY A 127 1.71 -15.63 -12.35
CA GLY A 127 2.53 -15.93 -13.53
C GLY A 127 1.69 -16.00 -14.82
N THR A 128 2.35 -16.06 -15.98
CA THR A 128 1.64 -16.09 -17.26
C THR A 128 0.71 -17.31 -17.33
N ILE A 129 -0.61 -17.07 -17.30
CA ILE A 129 -1.60 -18.14 -17.49
C ILE A 129 -1.28 -18.92 -18.76
N VAL A 130 -1.29 -20.25 -18.68
CA VAL A 130 -1.01 -21.11 -19.83
C VAL A 130 -2.28 -21.13 -20.70
N THR A 131 -2.45 -20.09 -21.52
CA THR A 131 -3.46 -20.07 -22.59
C THR A 131 -2.95 -20.86 -23.80
N ILE A 132 -3.86 -21.34 -24.65
CA ILE A 132 -3.50 -22.08 -25.87
C ILE A 132 -2.51 -21.29 -26.74
N GLU A 133 -2.70 -19.97 -26.85
CA GLU A 133 -1.79 -19.09 -27.60
C GLU A 133 -0.41 -18.98 -26.95
N ASN A 134 -0.34 -18.87 -25.61
CA ASN A 134 0.93 -18.84 -24.88
C ASN A 134 1.66 -20.18 -24.97
N PHE A 135 0.93 -21.31 -24.87
CA PHE A 135 1.47 -22.64 -25.06
C PHE A 135 1.99 -22.84 -26.49
N LEU A 136 1.28 -22.38 -27.52
CA LEU A 136 1.74 -22.47 -28.91
C LEU A 136 2.97 -21.61 -29.16
N ALA A 137 3.03 -20.40 -28.59
CA ALA A 137 4.21 -19.53 -28.68
C ALA A 137 5.42 -20.14 -27.96
N TRP A 138 5.21 -20.71 -26.77
CA TRP A 138 6.24 -21.46 -26.05
C TRP A 138 6.69 -22.70 -26.82
N LYS A 139 5.74 -23.49 -27.34
CA LYS A 139 6.01 -24.68 -28.15
C LYS A 139 6.79 -24.33 -29.41
N ALA A 140 6.46 -23.23 -30.09
CA ALA A 140 7.20 -22.78 -31.27
C ALA A 140 8.65 -22.42 -30.92
N ARG A 141 8.90 -21.76 -29.77
CA ARG A 141 10.26 -21.49 -29.29
C ARG A 141 11.00 -22.77 -28.92
N PHE A 142 10.33 -23.71 -28.25
CA PHE A 142 10.89 -25.01 -27.88
C PHE A 142 11.24 -25.86 -29.11
N ASP A 143 10.35 -25.93 -30.10
CA ASP A 143 10.57 -26.67 -31.33
C ASP A 143 11.73 -26.07 -32.15
N LEU A 144 11.87 -24.74 -32.15
CA LEU A 144 13.01 -24.05 -32.74
C LEU A 144 14.32 -24.40 -32.01
N ASP A 145 14.35 -24.34 -30.69
CA ASP A 145 15.54 -24.65 -29.90
C ASP A 145 15.93 -26.14 -30.02
N MET A 146 14.96 -27.04 -30.04
CA MET A 146 15.18 -28.46 -30.30
C MET A 146 15.70 -28.74 -31.72
N ALA A 147 15.20 -28.01 -32.72
CA ALA A 147 15.72 -28.09 -34.09
C ALA A 147 17.16 -27.57 -34.16
N GLU A 148 17.49 -26.49 -33.45
CA GLU A 148 18.85 -25.98 -33.34
C GLU A 148 19.78 -26.96 -32.62
N LEU A 149 19.34 -27.58 -31.53
CA LEU A 149 20.09 -28.58 -30.79
C LEU A 149 20.34 -29.82 -31.64
N ARG A 150 19.33 -30.31 -32.37
CA ARG A 150 19.50 -31.42 -33.33
C ARG A 150 20.46 -31.05 -34.45
N ARG A 151 20.38 -29.83 -34.98
CA ARG A 151 21.29 -29.35 -36.02
C ARG A 151 22.73 -29.23 -35.48
N LYS A 152 22.93 -28.76 -34.25
CA LYS A 152 24.24 -28.73 -33.58
C LYS A 152 24.77 -30.14 -33.37
N ARG A 153 23.95 -31.06 -32.86
CA ARG A 153 24.31 -32.46 -32.65
C ARG A 153 24.71 -33.16 -33.94
N GLN A 154 23.96 -32.98 -35.03
CA GLN A 154 24.32 -33.56 -36.33
C GLN A 154 25.63 -33.02 -36.87
N LYS A 155 25.86 -31.70 -36.78
CA LYS A 155 27.15 -31.09 -37.17
C LYS A 155 28.30 -31.57 -36.29
N GLU A 156 28.05 -31.78 -35.01
CA GLU A 156 29.06 -32.26 -34.06
C GLU A 156 29.34 -33.76 -34.25
N GLU A 157 28.35 -34.58 -34.58
CA GLU A 157 28.51 -35.99 -34.96
C GLU A 157 29.25 -36.12 -36.30
N GLU A 158 28.96 -35.25 -37.28
CA GLU A 158 29.69 -35.17 -38.57
C GLU A 158 31.13 -34.69 -38.41
N GLN A 159 31.42 -33.79 -37.47
CA GLN A 159 32.78 -33.30 -37.20
C GLN A 159 33.59 -34.19 -36.25
N SER A 160 32.94 -34.92 -35.33
CA SER A 160 33.60 -35.74 -34.30
C SER A 160 34.06 -37.10 -34.83
N GLY A 161 33.41 -37.66 -35.85
CA GLY A 161 33.77 -38.96 -36.46
C GLY A 161 33.77 -40.18 -35.50
N LYS A 162 33.52 -39.96 -34.22
CA LYS A 162 33.41 -40.95 -33.15
C LYS A 162 32.12 -40.68 -32.37
N PRO A 163 31.25 -41.68 -32.16
CA PRO A 163 29.98 -41.49 -31.46
C PRO A 163 30.26 -41.17 -29.99
N LYS A 164 29.77 -40.01 -29.54
CA LYS A 164 29.76 -39.66 -28.11
C LYS A 164 28.74 -40.58 -27.41
N VAL A 165 29.22 -41.49 -26.60
CA VAL A 165 28.38 -42.37 -25.76
C VAL A 165 27.60 -41.52 -24.75
N THR A 166 26.31 -41.80 -24.60
CA THR A 166 25.47 -41.09 -23.61
C THR A 166 25.84 -41.53 -22.19
N GLY A 167 25.54 -40.70 -21.17
CA GLY A 167 25.87 -41.04 -19.77
C GLY A 167 25.33 -42.41 -19.32
N LYS A 168 24.14 -42.79 -19.80
CA LYS A 168 23.56 -44.13 -19.60
C LYS A 168 24.40 -45.24 -20.26
N GLN A 169 24.89 -45.02 -21.48
CA GLN A 169 25.72 -46.00 -22.18
C GLN A 169 27.13 -46.11 -21.62
N LEU A 170 27.65 -45.04 -21.00
CA LEU A 170 28.92 -45.07 -20.28
C LEU A 170 28.81 -46.00 -19.07
N PHE A 171 27.71 -45.89 -18.32
CA PHE A 171 27.43 -46.69 -17.13
C PHE A 171 27.21 -48.17 -17.45
N GLU A 172 26.52 -48.49 -18.55
CA GLU A 172 26.26 -49.88 -18.95
C GLU A 172 27.49 -50.59 -19.57
N ARG A 173 28.46 -49.85 -20.12
CA ARG A 173 29.68 -50.45 -20.73
C ARG A 173 30.85 -50.56 -19.76
N ASP A 174 30.91 -49.69 -18.75
CA ASP A 174 32.04 -49.60 -17.84
C ASP A 174 31.65 -50.12 -16.45
N HIS A 175 31.73 -51.45 -16.27
CA HIS A 175 31.46 -52.12 -15.00
C HIS A 175 32.56 -51.87 -13.95
N ASN A 176 33.63 -51.14 -14.31
CA ASN A 176 34.70 -50.73 -13.39
C ASN A 176 34.37 -49.46 -12.59
N LEU A 177 33.30 -48.72 -12.92
CA LEU A 177 32.88 -47.55 -12.15
C LEU A 177 32.22 -47.91 -10.81
N ASP A 178 31.65 -49.12 -10.70
CA ASP A 178 30.99 -49.62 -9.47
C ASP A 178 32.02 -50.09 -8.42
N THR A 179 33.20 -50.52 -8.86
CA THR A 179 34.23 -51.12 -8.00
C THR A 179 35.40 -50.19 -7.70
N SER A 180 35.55 -49.09 -8.44
CA SER A 180 36.65 -48.13 -8.24
C SER A 180 36.59 -47.41 -6.90
N ASP A 181 35.39 -47.09 -6.40
CA ASP A 181 35.23 -46.36 -5.12
C ASP A 181 35.50 -47.29 -3.92
N ILE A 182 35.13 -48.57 -4.03
CA ILE A 182 35.37 -49.58 -2.98
C ILE A 182 36.87 -49.89 -2.86
N GLN A 183 37.57 -50.07 -3.99
CA GLN A 183 39.00 -50.36 -3.99
C GLN A 183 39.83 -49.17 -3.47
N PHE A 184 39.38 -47.94 -3.72
CA PHE A 184 40.04 -46.73 -3.21
C PHE A 184 39.87 -46.57 -1.68
N LEU A 185 38.73 -46.97 -1.13
CA LEU A 185 38.48 -46.96 0.32
C LEU A 185 39.25 -48.04 1.08
N GLU A 186 39.45 -49.23 0.47
CA GLU A 186 40.21 -50.33 1.06
C GLU A 186 41.73 -50.05 1.11
N ASP A 187 42.29 -49.44 0.06
CA ASP A 187 43.74 -49.10 -0.02
C ASP A 187 44.13 -47.90 0.86
N ALA A 188 43.17 -47.02 1.17
CA ALA A 188 43.35 -45.89 2.09
C ALA A 188 43.18 -46.27 3.58
N GLY A 189 42.83 -47.52 3.89
CA GLY A 189 42.63 -48.00 5.26
C GLY A 189 41.52 -47.28 6.04
N ASN A 190 40.64 -46.55 5.35
CA ASN A 190 39.63 -45.70 5.95
C ASN A 190 38.28 -46.42 5.96
N SER A 191 38.21 -47.49 6.74
CA SER A 191 36.93 -48.05 7.20
C SER A 191 36.28 -46.99 8.09
N VAL A 192 35.22 -46.36 7.60
CA VAL A 192 34.39 -45.45 8.39
C VAL A 192 33.54 -46.31 9.31
N GLU A 193 34.02 -46.55 10.53
CA GLU A 193 33.21 -47.15 11.60
C GLU A 193 32.18 -46.10 12.04
N VAL A 194 30.90 -46.38 11.77
CA VAL A 194 29.78 -45.57 12.23
C VAL A 194 29.53 -45.93 13.69
N ASP A 195 29.75 -44.98 14.60
CA ASP A 195 29.46 -45.16 16.02
C ASP A 195 27.95 -45.02 16.26
N GLU A 196 27.27 -46.14 16.50
CA GLU A 196 25.82 -46.21 16.72
C GLU A 196 25.35 -45.46 17.98
N SER A 197 26.27 -45.09 18.89
CA SER A 197 25.93 -44.29 20.08
C SER A 197 25.54 -42.85 19.73
N LEU A 198 25.99 -42.32 18.59
CA LEU A 198 25.70 -40.95 18.15
C LEU A 198 24.24 -40.74 17.72
N PHE A 199 23.49 -41.82 17.49
CA PHE A 199 22.07 -41.78 17.11
C PHE A 199 21.12 -41.98 18.30
N GLN A 200 21.62 -42.35 19.48
CA GLN A 200 20.79 -42.52 20.67
C GLN A 200 20.39 -41.17 21.29
N GLU A 201 21.21 -40.13 21.13
CA GLU A 201 20.94 -38.79 21.69
C GLU A 201 19.77 -38.06 21.00
N ILE A 202 19.31 -38.55 19.84
CA ILE A 202 18.12 -38.03 19.14
C ILE A 202 16.82 -38.57 19.73
N GLU A 203 16.84 -39.72 20.43
CA GLU A 203 15.63 -40.35 20.97
C GLU A 203 15.17 -39.72 22.30
N ASP A 204 16.05 -38.98 22.99
CA ASP A 204 15.75 -38.22 24.22
C ASP A 204 15.37 -36.75 23.96
N LEU A 205 15.28 -36.32 22.69
CA LEU A 205 14.68 -35.05 22.32
C LEU A 205 13.15 -35.22 22.39
N ASP A 206 12.56 -34.88 23.54
CA ASP A 206 11.12 -34.69 23.74
C ASP A 206 10.64 -33.63 22.72
N LEU A 207 10.29 -34.07 21.53
CA LEU A 207 9.51 -33.29 20.56
C LEU A 207 8.11 -33.19 21.17
N GLU A 208 7.84 -32.11 21.91
CA GLU A 208 6.48 -31.75 22.31
C GLU A 208 5.63 -31.64 21.03
N GLU A 209 4.82 -32.67 20.79
CA GLU A 209 4.02 -32.92 19.58
C GLU A 209 2.78 -32.01 19.48
N ASP A 210 2.76 -30.88 20.19
CA ASP A 210 1.63 -29.96 20.28
C ASP A 210 2.11 -28.51 20.04
N ASP A 211 2.67 -28.28 18.85
CA ASP A 211 2.87 -26.93 18.32
C ASP A 211 1.56 -26.48 17.62
N PRO A 212 0.75 -25.60 18.25
CA PRO A 212 -0.57 -25.22 17.73
C PRO A 212 -0.51 -24.44 16.42
N ASP A 213 0.69 -24.05 15.95
CA ASP A 213 0.89 -23.35 14.69
C ASP A 213 1.20 -24.30 13.51
N PHE A 214 1.37 -25.61 13.75
CA PHE A 214 1.47 -26.58 12.65
C PHE A 214 0.08 -26.97 12.16
N ALA A 215 -0.41 -26.26 11.13
CA ALA A 215 -1.58 -26.67 10.36
C ALA A 215 -1.12 -27.52 9.15
N PRO A 216 -1.33 -28.85 9.15
CA PRO A 216 -1.14 -29.65 7.95
C PRO A 216 -2.00 -29.08 6.83
N LEU A 217 -1.38 -28.66 5.73
CA LEU A 217 -2.09 -28.25 4.53
C LEU A 217 -2.89 -29.46 4.03
N GLU A 218 -4.22 -29.40 4.15
CA GLU A 218 -5.12 -30.29 3.43
C GLU A 218 -4.94 -30.03 1.93
N ILE A 219 -4.05 -30.79 1.30
CA ILE A 219 -4.10 -31.02 -0.14
C ILE A 219 -5.36 -31.85 -0.37
N GLY A 220 -6.46 -31.17 -0.69
CA GLY A 220 -7.64 -31.79 -1.26
C GLY A 220 -7.23 -32.46 -2.56
N SER A 221 -7.17 -33.79 -2.55
CA SER A 221 -7.13 -34.60 -3.75
C SER A 221 -8.51 -34.53 -4.41
N ASP A 222 -8.72 -33.53 -5.25
CA ASP A 222 -9.72 -33.62 -6.32
C ASP A 222 -9.16 -34.58 -7.38
N ASP A 223 -9.45 -35.87 -7.21
CA ASP A 223 -9.31 -36.89 -8.24
C ASP A 223 -10.72 -37.45 -8.55
N ASP A 224 -11.00 -37.49 -9.87
CA ASP A 224 -12.20 -37.93 -10.62
C ASP A 224 -13.10 -39.04 -10.01
#